data_AF-A0A3N6I837-F1
#
_entry.id   AF-A0A3N6I837-F1
#
_cell.length_a   1.000
_cell.length_b   1.000
_cell.length_c   1.000
_cell.angle_alpha   90.00
_cell.angle_beta   90.00
_cell.angle_gamma   90.00
#
_symmetry.space_group_name_H-M   'P 1'
#
loop_
_entity.id
_entity.type
_entity.pdbx_description
1 polymer ?
#
loop_
_entity_poly.entity_id
_entity_poly.type
_entity_poly.pdbx_seq_one_letter_code
_entity_poly.pdbx_strand_id
1 'polypeptide(L)'
;MTRPSAAAGSGARRTRCPRCGSPVLRQLVGRRAALDVAADDTRYTAAAAEALREPNRLDWCLRQTRDGLDLRWAECHRRSSPCPHEHVIDHQCTAPPASQGWSRKTSPAPAGQLTL
;
A
#
# COMPACT_ATOMS: atom_id res chain seq x y z
N MET A 1 -16.57 8.00 18.47
CA MET A 1 -15.38 7.13 18.29
C MET A 1 -14.41 7.87 17.38
N THR A 2 -13.40 8.51 17.95
CA THR A 2 -12.40 9.26 17.18
C THR A 2 -11.43 8.25 16.56
N ARG A 3 -11.48 8.07 15.23
CA ARG A 3 -10.43 7.31 14.52
C ARG A 3 -9.10 8.02 14.78
N PRO A 4 -8.06 7.34 15.29
CA PRO A 4 -6.76 7.96 15.39
C PRO A 4 -6.34 8.41 13.98
N SER A 5 -5.98 9.69 13.85
CA SER A 5 -5.31 10.18 12.66
C SER A 5 -4.05 9.35 12.52
N ALA A 6 -4.00 8.44 11.54
CA ALA A 6 -2.77 7.78 11.16
C ALA A 6 -1.77 8.90 10.87
N ALA A 7 -0.79 9.07 11.75
CA ALA A 7 0.24 10.08 11.58
C ALA A 7 0.79 9.93 10.16
N ALA A 8 0.83 11.04 9.41
CA ALA A 8 1.34 11.09 8.05
C ALA A 8 2.89 10.91 7.99
N GLY A 9 3.43 9.95 8.76
CA GLY A 9 4.85 9.80 9.04
C GLY A 9 5.22 8.60 9.91
N SER A 10 4.52 7.47 9.82
CA SER A 10 5.03 6.21 10.36
C SER A 10 5.60 5.40 9.21
N GLY A 11 6.92 5.32 9.11
CA GLY A 11 7.63 4.71 7.98
C GLY A 11 7.15 3.30 7.59
N ALA A 12 7.46 2.90 6.37
CA ALA A 12 7.18 1.60 5.79
C ALA A 12 7.45 0.45 6.77
N ARG A 13 6.41 -0.35 7.00
CA ARG A 13 6.48 -1.51 7.89
C ARG A 13 6.66 -2.77 7.07
N ARG A 14 7.64 -3.59 7.43
CA ARG A 14 7.77 -4.95 6.91
C ARG A 14 6.65 -5.81 7.47
N THR A 15 5.92 -6.47 6.61
CA THR A 15 4.86 -7.42 6.94
C THR A 15 4.81 -8.52 5.89
N ARG A 16 3.85 -9.44 6.02
CA ARG A 16 3.55 -10.43 4.99
C ARG A 16 2.24 -10.08 4.31
N CYS A 17 2.15 -10.32 3.01
CA CYS A 17 0.89 -10.28 2.30
C CYS A 17 -0.06 -11.30 2.93
N PRO A 18 -1.26 -10.89 3.40
CA PRO A 18 -2.17 -11.80 4.10
C PRO A 18 -2.75 -12.90 3.19
N ARG A 19 -2.57 -12.78 1.87
CA ARG A 19 -3.11 -13.72 0.88
C ARG A 19 -2.07 -14.74 0.40
N CYS A 20 -0.89 -14.28 0.00
CA CYS A 20 0.16 -15.16 -0.52
C CYS A 20 1.33 -15.39 0.45
N GLY A 21 1.40 -14.66 1.57
CA GLY A 21 2.48 -14.78 2.56
C GLY A 21 3.81 -14.11 2.18
N SER A 22 3.91 -13.56 0.96
CA SER A 22 5.12 -12.87 0.47
C SER A 22 5.51 -11.69 1.36
N PRO A 23 6.83 -11.45 1.57
CA PRO A 23 7.30 -10.29 2.32
C PRO A 23 7.02 -8.99 1.57
N VAL A 24 6.38 -8.04 2.25
CA VAL A 24 5.99 -6.75 1.67
C VAL A 24 6.28 -5.59 2.63
N LEU A 25 6.52 -4.42 2.07
CA LEU A 25 6.53 -3.14 2.76
C LEU A 25 5.15 -2.49 2.65
N ARG A 26 4.53 -2.15 3.78
CA ARG A 26 3.25 -1.43 3.81
C ARG A 26 3.38 -0.03 4.37
N GLN A 27 2.79 0.93 3.66
CA GLN A 27 2.78 2.33 4.06
C GLN A 27 1.58 3.08 3.47
N LEU A 28 0.97 3.97 4.26
CA LEU A 28 0.06 4.98 3.74
C LEU A 28 0.89 6.16 3.19
N VAL A 29 1.04 6.25 1.87
CA VAL A 29 1.90 7.25 1.21
C VAL A 29 1.07 8.47 0.78
N GLY A 30 1.44 9.65 1.30
CA GLY A 30 0.78 10.92 1.00
C GLY A 30 0.06 11.53 2.19
N ARG A 31 -0.40 12.78 2.06
CA ARG A 31 -1.05 13.55 3.14
C ARG A 31 -2.52 13.88 2.91
N ARG A 32 -2.93 14.13 1.66
CA ARG A 32 -4.31 14.55 1.30
C ARG A 32 -5.08 13.47 0.51
N ALA A 33 -4.41 12.80 -0.42
CA ALA A 33 -4.92 11.64 -1.15
C ALA A 33 -3.92 10.49 -0.94
N ALA A 34 -3.99 9.88 0.24
CA ALA A 34 -2.98 8.92 0.63
C ALA A 34 -3.30 7.54 0.05
N LEU A 35 -2.31 6.89 -0.55
CA LEU A 35 -2.41 5.55 -1.11
C LEU A 35 -1.97 4.54 -0.04
N ASP A 36 -2.78 3.50 0.22
CA ASP A 36 -2.33 2.35 1.00
C ASP A 36 -1.48 1.45 0.11
N VAL A 37 -0.16 1.66 0.18
CA VAL A 37 0.81 0.99 -0.66
C VAL A 37 1.23 -0.32 -0.02
N ALA A 38 1.26 -1.37 -0.83
CA ALA A 38 1.95 -2.62 -0.52
C ALA A 38 2.97 -2.86 -1.62
N ALA A 39 4.26 -2.77 -1.27
CA ALA A 39 5.36 -3.02 -2.20
C ALA A 39 6.09 -4.31 -1.83
N ASP A 40 6.64 -5.03 -2.80
CA ASP A 40 7.53 -6.17 -2.53
C ASP A 40 8.78 -5.68 -1.77
N ASP A 41 9.29 -6.45 -0.79
CA ASP A 41 10.54 -6.09 -0.08
C ASP A 41 11.80 -6.34 -0.93
N THR A 42 11.62 -6.73 -2.21
CA THR A 42 12.70 -6.85 -3.20
C THR A 42 13.14 -5.46 -3.64
N ARG A 43 14.43 -5.18 -3.50
CA ARG A 43 15.03 -3.89 -3.80
C ARG A 43 15.72 -3.88 -5.16
N TYR A 44 15.56 -2.77 -5.86
CA TYR A 44 16.08 -2.54 -7.21
C TYR A 44 16.82 -1.20 -7.28
N THR A 45 17.65 -1.04 -8.31
CA THR A 45 18.09 0.28 -8.74
C THR A 45 16.91 1.05 -9.34
N ALA A 46 16.96 2.38 -9.37
CA ALA A 46 15.89 3.18 -9.96
C ALA A 46 15.60 2.81 -11.42
N ALA A 47 16.64 2.58 -12.24
CA ALA A 47 16.49 2.19 -13.63
C ALA A 47 15.85 0.79 -13.79
N ALA A 48 16.25 -0.18 -12.96
CA ALA A 48 15.65 -1.51 -12.99
C ALA A 48 14.18 -1.48 -12.52
N ALA A 49 13.86 -0.64 -11.54
CA ALA A 49 12.49 -0.45 -11.06
C ALA A 49 11.60 0.22 -12.12
N GLU A 50 12.12 1.24 -12.81
CA GLU A 50 11.42 1.92 -13.90
C GLU A 50 11.07 0.97 -15.04
N ALA A 51 11.99 0.07 -15.40
CA ALA A 51 11.75 -0.94 -16.44
C ALA A 51 10.65 -1.95 -16.07
N LEU A 52 10.33 -2.11 -14.79
CA LEU A 52 9.28 -3.00 -14.28
C LEU A 52 7.94 -2.30 -14.04
N ARG A 53 7.88 -0.98 -14.28
CA ARG A 53 6.70 -0.17 -14.05
C ARG A 53 5.62 -0.48 -15.09
N GLU A 54 4.41 -0.65 -14.63
CA GLU A 54 3.21 -0.84 -15.47
C GLU A 54 2.14 0.17 -15.05
N PRO A 55 1.08 0.41 -15.86
CA PRO A 55 0.02 1.34 -15.51
C PRO A 55 -0.60 1.11 -14.11
N ASN A 56 -0.64 -0.14 -13.65
CA ASN A 56 -1.17 -0.54 -12.34
C ASN A 56 -0.09 -1.13 -11.41
N ARG A 57 1.18 -0.87 -11.70
CA ARG A 57 2.31 -1.36 -10.92
C ARG A 57 3.34 -0.25 -10.80
N LEU A 58 3.30 0.46 -9.69
CA LEU A 58 4.10 1.66 -9.48
C LEU A 58 5.43 1.31 -8.81
N ASP A 59 6.43 2.13 -9.09
CA ASP A 59 7.71 2.09 -8.41
C ASP A 59 7.79 3.18 -7.33
N TRP A 60 8.46 2.83 -6.23
CA TRP A 60 8.57 3.67 -5.04
C TRP A 60 10.03 3.82 -4.65
N CYS A 61 10.43 5.06 -4.40
CA CYS A 61 11.75 5.37 -3.85
C CYS A 61 11.76 4.99 -2.36
N LEU A 62 12.63 4.05 -1.99
CA LEU A 62 12.82 3.57 -0.64
C LEU A 62 13.88 4.41 0.07
N ARG A 63 13.47 5.17 1.08
CA ARG A 63 14.39 5.99 1.88
C ARG A 63 14.59 5.40 3.26
N GLN A 64 15.83 5.38 3.72
CA GLN A 64 16.13 5.18 5.13
C GLN A 64 16.05 6.54 5.83
N THR A 65 15.15 6.65 6.81
CA THR A 65 15.00 7.83 7.66
C THR A 65 15.33 7.46 9.11
N ARG A 66 15.35 8.47 10.00
CA ARG A 66 15.48 8.25 11.45
C ARG A 66 14.38 7.34 12.01
N ASP A 67 13.18 7.42 11.44
CA ASP A 67 11.99 6.70 11.90
C ASP A 67 11.79 5.34 11.20
N GLY A 68 12.80 4.93 10.42
CA GLY A 68 12.81 3.68 9.66
C GLY A 68 12.72 3.90 8.15
N LEU A 69 12.35 2.83 7.44
CA LEU A 69 12.12 2.87 6.01
C LEU A 69 10.94 3.78 5.67
N ASP A 70 10.97 4.45 4.53
CA ASP A 70 9.92 5.36 4.09
C ASP A 70 9.75 5.27 2.57
N LEU A 71 8.54 4.95 2.12
CA LEU A 71 8.18 4.90 0.71
C LEU A 71 7.77 6.28 0.22
N ARG A 72 8.40 6.71 -0.87
CA ARG A 72 8.11 7.98 -1.53
C ARG A 72 7.81 7.75 -2.99
N TRP A 73 7.01 8.65 -3.56
CA TRP A 73 6.88 8.75 -5.00
C TRP A 73 8.26 8.82 -5.66
N ALA A 74 8.44 8.06 -6.74
CA ALA A 74 9.67 8.03 -7.53
C ALA A 74 9.85 9.30 -8.40
N GLU A 75 9.77 10.48 -7.77
CA GLU A 75 9.99 11.79 -8.42
C GLU A 75 11.42 11.94 -8.95
N CYS A 76 12.35 11.08 -8.54
CA CYS A 76 13.72 11.05 -9.03
C CYS A 76 13.84 10.77 -10.52
N HIS A 77 12.87 10.09 -11.15
CA HIS A 77 12.86 9.87 -12.60
C HIS A 77 12.79 11.17 -13.41
N ARG A 78 12.32 12.26 -12.79
CA ARG A 78 12.26 13.58 -13.43
C ARG A 78 13.57 14.37 -13.31
N ARG A 79 14.57 13.84 -12.61
CA ARG A 79 15.85 14.54 -12.37
C ARG A 79 16.89 14.07 -13.39
N SER A 80 17.81 14.97 -13.75
CA SER A 80 18.91 14.66 -14.68
C SER A 80 19.97 13.73 -14.09
N SER A 81 20.06 13.63 -12.75
CA SER A 81 21.00 12.76 -12.05
C SER A 81 20.35 11.42 -11.66
N PRO A 82 21.08 10.30 -11.73
CA PRO A 82 20.55 9.01 -11.26
C PRO A 82 20.15 9.07 -9.79
N CYS A 83 19.05 8.41 -9.43
CA CYS A 83 18.60 8.32 -8.05
C CYS A 83 19.59 7.48 -7.24
N PRO A 84 20.11 7.97 -6.11
CA PRO A 84 21.03 7.20 -5.26
C PRO A 84 20.33 6.21 -4.33
N HIS A 85 18.99 6.23 -4.29
CA HIS A 85 18.20 5.40 -3.38
C HIS A 85 17.76 4.12 -4.07
N GLU A 86 17.58 3.07 -3.28
CA GLU A 86 16.94 1.83 -3.73
C GLU A 86 15.45 2.08 -4.01
N HIS A 87 14.89 1.28 -4.92
CA HIS A 87 13.48 1.32 -5.28
C HIS A 87 12.83 -0.03 -5.00
N VAL A 88 11.53 0.00 -4.71
CA VAL A 88 10.67 -1.18 -4.61
C VAL A 88 9.46 -1.00 -5.52
N ILE A 89 8.78 -2.10 -5.84
CA ILE A 89 7.65 -2.09 -6.78
C ILE A 89 6.39 -2.57 -6.06
N ASP A 90 5.23 -2.06 -6.48
CA ASP A 90 3.93 -2.56 -6.04
C ASP A 90 3.84 -4.09 -6.10
N HIS A 91 3.35 -4.65 -4.99
CA HIS A 91 3.13 -6.06 -4.82
C HIS A 91 1.93 -6.52 -5.65
N GLN A 92 2.20 -7.38 -6.64
CA GLN A 92 1.16 -8.09 -7.38
C GLN A 92 0.90 -9.45 -6.74
N CYS A 93 -0.18 -9.56 -5.98
CA CYS A 93 -0.56 -10.81 -5.35
C CYS A 93 -1.15 -11.78 -6.39
N THR A 94 -0.43 -12.88 -6.68
CA THR A 94 -0.86 -13.92 -7.62
C THR A 94 -1.78 -14.99 -7.01
N ALA A 95 -2.01 -14.97 -5.69
CA ALA A 95 -2.97 -15.88 -5.06
C ALA A 95 -4.37 -15.68 -5.66
N PRO A 96 -5.21 -16.73 -5.77
CA PRO A 96 -6.58 -16.61 -6.26
C PRO A 96 -7.40 -15.67 -5.36
N PRO A 97 -8.30 -14.83 -5.93
CA PRO A 97 -9.15 -13.93 -5.16
C PRO A 97 -9.92 -14.72 -4.11
N ALA A 98 -9.88 -14.27 -2.85
CA ALA A 98 -10.75 -14.83 -1.85
C ALA A 98 -12.20 -14.57 -2.28
N SER A 99 -13.03 -15.61 -2.29
CA SER A 99 -14.47 -15.45 -2.43
C SER A 99 -14.94 -14.55 -1.29
N GLN A 100 -15.36 -13.33 -1.62
CA GLN A 100 -15.95 -12.42 -0.66
C GLN A 100 -17.31 -12.98 -0.23
N GLY A 101 -17.30 -13.92 0.71
CA GLY A 101 -18.49 -14.34 1.44
C GLY A 101 -18.94 -13.19 2.34
N TRP A 102 -19.58 -12.17 1.76
CA TRP A 102 -20.35 -11.19 2.52
C TRP A 102 -21.53 -11.96 3.13
N SER A 103 -21.32 -12.61 4.28
CA SER A 103 -22.43 -13.03 5.14
C SER A 103 -23.03 -11.77 5.74
N ARG A 104 -23.96 -11.15 4.99
CA ARG A 104 -24.81 -10.09 5.50
C ARG A 104 -25.69 -10.84 6.49
N LYS A 105 -25.38 -10.74 7.78
CA LYS A 105 -26.35 -11.11 8.81
C LYS A 105 -27.50 -10.13 8.64
N THR A 106 -28.45 -10.49 7.77
CA THR A 106 -29.73 -9.82 7.64
C THR A 106 -30.46 -10.11 8.93
N SER A 107 -30.34 -9.22 9.92
CA SER A 107 -31.28 -9.23 11.03
C SER A 107 -32.66 -8.97 10.43
N PRO A 108 -33.65 -9.87 10.59
CA PRO A 108 -35.01 -9.57 10.17
C PRO A 108 -35.51 -8.37 10.99
N ALA A 109 -36.02 -7.34 10.31
CA ALA A 109 -36.62 -6.20 10.96
C ALA A 109 -37.81 -6.65 11.83
N PRO A 110 -38.02 -6.09 13.03
CA PRO A 110 -39.19 -6.41 13.82
C PRO A 110 -40.45 -5.89 13.10
N ALA A 111 -41.41 -6.78 12.89
CA ALA A 111 -42.71 -6.43 12.35
C ALA A 111 -43.49 -5.62 13.38
N GLY A 112 -43.92 -4.43 12.98
CA GLY A 112 -44.93 -3.66 13.70
C GLY A 112 -44.47 -2.30 14.18
N GLN A 113 -44.63 -1.29 13.32
CA GLN A 113 -45.06 0.05 13.72
C GLN A 113 -45.39 0.88 12.47
N LEU A 114 -46.61 0.72 11.98
CA LEU A 114 -47.34 1.78 11.28
C LEU A 114 -48.76 1.76 11.85
N THR A 115 -49.01 2.60 12.83
CA THR A 115 -50.35 3.03 13.24
C THR A 115 -50.39 4.54 13.00
N LEU A 116 -51.23 4.95 12.05
CA LEU A 116 -51.64 6.33 11.82
C LEU A 116 -52.80 6.67 12.76
#